data_AF-A0A227J4I8-F1
#
_entry.id   AF-A0A227J4I8-F1
#
_cell.length_a   1.000
_cell.length_b   1.000
_cell.length_c   1.000
_cell.angle_alpha   90.00
_cell.angle_beta   90.00
_cell.angle_gamma   90.00
#
_symmetry.space_group_name_H-M   'P 1'
#
loop_
_entity.id
_entity.type
_entity.pdbx_description
1 polymer ?
#
loop_
_entity_poly.entity_id
_entity_poly.type
_entity_poly.pdbx_seq_one_letter_code
_entity_poly.pdbx_strand_id
1 'polypeptide(L)'
;SYIIRSNNLDYYAKSGETIFNSPTLMVYREGSVVEWKVTATRAVLDEDQVLTLYDKVLMQNLLPGASFDTMATDKLVINLTNRDFKADQQVMLVGPQFETTGGAMQGNLKQH
;
A
#
# COMPACT_ATOMS: atom_id res chain seq x y z
N SER A 1 5.61 12.62 1.00
CA SER A 1 4.30 12.79 1.66
C SER A 1 3.38 11.67 1.20
N TYR A 2 2.21 11.52 1.84
CA TYR A 2 1.18 10.59 1.40
C TYR A 2 -0.22 11.19 1.64
N ILE A 3 -1.23 10.65 0.95
CA ILE A 3 -2.65 10.95 1.18
C ILE A 3 -3.42 9.64 1.17
N ILE A 4 -4.38 9.48 2.08
CA ILE A 4 -5.34 8.37 2.06
C ILE A 4 -6.72 8.96 1.78
N ARG A 5 -7.39 8.45 0.74
CA ARG A 5 -8.79 8.73 0.43
C ARG A 5 -9.61 7.47 0.64
N SER A 6 -10.88 7.62 0.99
CA SER A 6 -11.81 6.51 1.20
C SER A 6 -13.24 6.96 0.94
N ASN A 7 -14.15 6.01 0.77
CA ASN A 7 -15.58 6.34 0.64
C ASN A 7 -16.16 6.80 1.97
N ASN A 8 -15.74 6.16 3.05
CA ASN A 8 -16.02 6.54 4.43
C ASN A 8 -14.88 6.08 5.34
N LEU A 9 -14.81 6.70 6.52
CA LEU A 9 -13.90 6.30 7.58
C LEU A 9 -14.59 6.39 8.94
N ASP A 10 -14.21 5.48 9.84
CA ASP A 10 -14.62 5.46 11.25
C ASP A 10 -13.38 5.61 12.13
N TYR A 11 -13.43 6.50 13.12
CA TYR A 11 -12.36 6.68 14.10
C TYR A 11 -12.81 6.18 15.48
N TYR A 12 -11.99 5.32 16.09
CA TYR A 12 -12.25 4.70 17.39
C TYR A 12 -11.32 5.27 18.46
N ALA A 13 -11.78 6.32 19.15
CA ALA A 13 -10.95 7.05 20.13
C ALA A 13 -10.39 6.21 21.30
N LYS A 14 -10.96 5.03 21.58
CA LYS A 14 -10.45 4.13 22.63
C LYS A 14 -9.24 3.30 22.19
N SER A 15 -9.19 2.88 20.93
CA SER A 15 -8.06 2.12 20.35
C SER A 15 -7.11 2.98 19.54
N GLY A 16 -7.52 4.21 19.20
CA GLY A 16 -6.78 5.10 18.30
C GLY A 16 -6.86 4.70 16.83
N GLU A 17 -7.61 3.66 16.50
CA GLU A 17 -7.68 3.12 15.15
C GLU A 17 -8.59 3.96 14.24
N THR A 18 -8.18 4.10 12.99
CA THR A 18 -9.03 4.59 11.90
C THR A 18 -9.28 3.48 10.90
N ILE A 19 -10.55 3.16 10.66
CA ILE A 19 -10.96 2.16 9.68
C ILE A 19 -11.41 2.88 8.41
N PHE A 20 -10.84 2.51 7.27
CA PHE A 20 -11.17 3.06 5.95
C PHE A 20 -11.92 2.03 5.12
N ASN A 21 -13.04 2.43 4.50
CA ASN A 21 -13.72 1.64 3.49
C ASN A 21 -13.31 2.05 2.08
N SER A 22 -12.93 1.08 1.25
CA SER A 22 -12.45 1.30 -0.11
C SER A 22 -11.30 2.32 -0.19
N PRO A 23 -10.21 2.14 0.60
CA PRO A 23 -9.11 3.11 0.65
C PRO A 23 -8.34 3.20 -0.67
N THR A 24 -7.83 4.39 -0.95
CA THR A 24 -6.78 4.68 -1.93
C THR A 24 -5.68 5.47 -1.25
N LEU A 25 -4.53 4.85 -1.03
CA LEU A 25 -3.29 5.48 -0.61
C LEU A 25 -2.52 5.98 -1.83
N MET A 26 -2.10 7.24 -1.80
CA MET A 26 -1.19 7.85 -2.77
C MET A 26 0.08 8.28 -2.07
N VAL A 27 1.24 7.82 -2.54
CA VAL A 27 2.56 8.17 -1.99
C VAL A 27 3.34 8.99 -2.99
N TYR A 28 3.86 10.12 -2.50
CA TYR A 28 4.52 11.12 -3.34
C TYR A 28 6.05 11.01 -3.24
N ARG A 29 6.69 10.99 -4.41
CA ARG A 29 8.11 11.26 -4.62
C ARG A 29 8.33 12.77 -4.65
N GLU A 30 9.33 13.23 -3.90
CA GLU A 30 9.72 14.65 -3.82
C GLU A 30 8.58 15.63 -3.50
N GLY A 31 7.49 15.13 -2.91
CA GLY A 31 6.34 15.92 -2.47
C GLY A 31 5.32 16.25 -3.56
N SER A 32 5.61 16.05 -4.85
CA SER A 32 4.75 16.49 -5.96
C SER A 32 4.33 15.39 -6.93
N VAL A 33 5.18 14.38 -7.16
CA VAL A 33 4.91 13.30 -8.12
C VAL A 33 4.30 12.11 -7.39
N VAL A 34 3.09 11.69 -7.77
CA VAL A 34 2.50 10.45 -7.23
C VAL A 34 3.26 9.27 -7.83
N GLU A 35 3.98 8.55 -6.99
CA GLU A 35 4.76 7.39 -7.40
C GLU A 35 4.01 6.09 -7.12
N TRP A 36 3.43 5.96 -5.94
CA TRP A 36 2.70 4.75 -5.58
C TRP A 36 1.22 5.04 -5.41
N LYS A 37 0.40 4.14 -5.92
CA LYS A 37 -1.03 4.05 -5.62
C LYS A 37 -1.34 2.67 -5.05
N VAL A 38 -1.95 2.62 -3.87
CA VAL A 38 -2.37 1.37 -3.24
C VAL A 38 -3.87 1.43 -2.96
N THR A 39 -4.61 0.44 -3.44
CA THR A 39 -6.06 0.31 -3.18
C THR A 39 -6.35 -1.00 -2.46
N ALA A 40 -7.44 -1.03 -1.70
CA ALA A 40 -7.93 -2.24 -1.06
C ALA A 40 -9.45 -2.14 -0.80
N THR A 41 -10.06 -3.22 -0.31
CA THR A 41 -11.46 -3.18 0.14
C THR A 41 -11.59 -2.47 1.49
N ARG A 42 -10.62 -2.69 2.38
CA ARG A 42 -10.57 -2.12 3.74
C ARG A 42 -9.14 -1.78 4.12
N ALA A 43 -8.95 -0.77 4.97
CA ALA A 43 -7.70 -0.60 5.70
C ALA A 43 -7.94 -0.18 7.15
N VAL A 44 -6.98 -0.49 8.01
CA VAL A 44 -6.92 -0.03 9.41
C VAL A 44 -5.60 0.69 9.60
N LEU A 45 -5.65 1.92 10.11
CA LEU A 45 -4.49 2.70 10.53
C LEU A 45 -4.48 2.74 12.05
N ASP A 46 -3.37 2.32 12.65
CA ASP A 46 -3.14 2.39 14.09
C ASP A 46 -2.38 3.66 14.52
N GLU A 47 -2.20 3.81 15.84
CA GLU A 47 -1.51 4.94 16.45
C GLU A 47 -0.02 5.03 16.06
N ASP A 48 0.60 3.89 15.72
CA ASP A 48 2.00 3.77 15.30
C ASP A 48 2.22 4.09 13.82
N GLN A 49 1.18 4.59 13.13
CA GLN A 49 1.18 4.91 11.70
C GLN A 49 1.41 3.68 10.82
N VAL A 50 0.98 2.51 11.28
CA VAL A 50 0.98 1.28 10.49
C VAL A 50 -0.40 1.12 9.83
N LEU A 51 -0.39 1.17 8.50
CA LEU A 51 -1.56 0.93 7.67
C LEU A 51 -1.61 -0.54 7.26
N THR A 52 -2.61 -1.26 7.75
CA THR A 52 -2.89 -2.63 7.29
C THR A 52 -4.06 -2.61 6.31
N LEU A 53 -3.79 -2.99 5.06
CA LEU A 53 -4.77 -3.11 3.99
C LEU A 53 -5.25 -4.55 3.86
N TYR A 54 -6.54 -4.75 3.55
CA TYR A 54 -7.19 -6.04 3.46
C TYR A 54 -8.06 -6.17 2.21
N ASP A 55 -8.05 -7.37 1.65
CA ASP A 55 -8.86 -7.88 0.56
C ASP A 55 -8.67 -7.11 -0.76
N LYS A 56 -8.26 -7.81 -1.81
CA LYS A 56 -8.00 -7.22 -3.15
C LYS A 56 -7.03 -6.04 -3.08
N VAL A 57 -5.93 -6.20 -2.35
CA VAL A 57 -4.90 -5.16 -2.30
C VAL A 57 -4.19 -5.11 -3.64
N LEU A 58 -4.16 -3.92 -4.24
CA LEU A 58 -3.46 -3.65 -5.49
C LEU A 58 -2.53 -2.46 -5.28
N MET A 59 -1.24 -2.69 -5.44
CA MET A 59 -0.20 -1.67 -5.41
C MET A 59 0.32 -1.45 -6.83
N GLN A 60 0.38 -0.19 -7.26
CA GLN A 60 0.80 0.21 -8.60
C GLN A 60 1.97 1.20 -8.48
N ASN A 61 3.02 0.99 -9.29
CA ASN A 61 4.01 2.01 -9.56
C ASN A 61 3.51 2.88 -10.73
N LEU A 62 3.49 4.20 -10.55
CA LEU A 62 2.98 5.16 -11.54
C LEU A 62 4.09 5.86 -12.33
N LEU A 63 5.36 5.54 -12.05
CA LEU A 63 6.48 6.14 -12.75
C LEU A 63 6.72 5.47 -14.10
N PRO A 64 7.05 6.26 -15.14
CA PRO A 64 7.43 5.69 -16.42
C PRO A 64 8.73 4.91 -16.30
N GLY A 65 8.77 3.71 -16.90
CA GLY A 65 9.97 2.87 -16.91
C GLY A 65 10.31 2.21 -15.57
N ALA A 66 9.35 2.14 -14.64
CA ALA A 66 9.52 1.35 -13.42
C ALA A 66 9.88 -0.11 -13.74
N SER A 67 10.77 -0.70 -12.94
CA SER A 67 11.15 -2.12 -13.07
C SER A 67 10.00 -3.09 -12.74
N PHE A 68 8.90 -2.56 -12.20
CA PHE A 68 7.74 -3.29 -11.75
C PHE A 68 6.50 -2.40 -11.90
N ASP A 69 5.39 -2.98 -12.35
CA ASP A 69 4.14 -2.28 -12.64
C ASP A 69 3.13 -2.43 -11.49
N THR A 70 2.78 -3.68 -11.14
CA THR A 70 1.69 -3.96 -10.18
C THR A 70 1.92 -5.18 -9.30
N MET A 71 1.47 -5.07 -8.05
CA MET A 71 1.52 -6.12 -7.04
C MET A 71 0.13 -6.33 -6.49
N ALA A 72 -0.34 -7.56 -6.54
CA ALA A 72 -1.62 -7.97 -5.97
C ALA A 72 -1.41 -8.96 -4.81
N THR A 73 -2.13 -8.76 -3.72
CA THR A 73 -2.15 -9.63 -2.54
C THR A 73 -3.45 -9.43 -1.74
N ASP A 74 -3.75 -10.29 -0.76
CA ASP A 74 -4.96 -10.17 0.07
C ASP A 74 -4.79 -9.23 1.28
N LYS A 75 -3.56 -8.82 1.58
CA LYS A 75 -3.14 -8.15 2.82
C LYS A 75 -1.75 -7.56 2.62
N LEU A 76 -1.62 -6.30 2.95
CA LEU A 76 -0.37 -5.56 2.90
C LEU A 76 -0.26 -4.73 4.16
N VAL A 77 0.91 -4.74 4.79
CA VAL A 77 1.22 -3.89 5.95
C VAL A 77 2.22 -2.84 5.48
N ILE A 78 1.93 -1.57 5.71
CA ILE A 78 2.81 -0.45 5.36
C ILE A 78 3.03 0.39 6.61
N ASN A 79 4.28 0.59 7.01
CA ASN A 79 4.62 1.60 8.01
C ASN A 79 4.77 2.95 7.29
N LEU A 80 3.87 3.89 7.54
CA LEU A 80 3.82 5.16 6.82
C LEU A 80 4.96 6.12 7.20
N THR A 81 5.61 5.89 8.34
CA THR A 81 6.73 6.68 8.85
C THR A 81 8.03 6.37 8.10
N ASN A 82 8.44 5.10 8.11
CA ASN A 82 9.69 4.66 7.47
C ASN A 82 9.50 4.17 6.02
N ARG A 83 8.25 3.93 5.62
CA ARG A 83 7.80 3.47 4.30
C ARG A 83 8.18 2.03 3.96
N ASP A 84 8.50 1.22 4.95
CA ASP A 84 8.61 -0.22 4.78
C ASP A 84 7.23 -0.81 4.53
N PHE A 85 7.17 -1.80 3.64
CA PHE A 85 5.99 -2.61 3.43
C PHE A 85 6.32 -4.08 3.47
N LYS A 86 5.34 -4.89 3.87
CA LYS A 86 5.42 -6.35 3.81
C LYS A 86 4.08 -6.99 3.48
N ALA A 87 4.15 -8.10 2.75
CA ALA A 87 3.07 -9.02 2.50
C ALA A 87 3.56 -10.42 2.90
N ASP A 88 2.95 -11.00 3.93
CA ASP A 88 3.37 -12.29 4.50
C ASP A 88 2.64 -13.49 3.84
N GLN A 89 1.86 -13.24 2.80
CA GLN A 89 1.11 -14.26 2.05
C GLN A 89 1.41 -14.14 0.56
N GLN A 90 0.73 -14.96 -0.26
CA GLN A 90 0.90 -14.95 -1.70
C GLN A 90 0.81 -13.54 -2.31
N VAL A 91 1.78 -13.26 -3.18
CA VAL A 91 1.91 -12.02 -3.93
C VAL A 91 2.04 -12.36 -5.41
N MET A 92 1.26 -11.69 -6.24
CA MET A 92 1.45 -11.68 -7.70
C MET A 92 2.12 -10.37 -8.09
N LEU A 93 3.28 -10.45 -8.73
CA LEU A 93 4.07 -9.32 -9.23
C LEU A 93 4.07 -9.33 -10.75
N VAL A 94 3.76 -8.17 -11.32
CA VAL A 94 3.81 -7.93 -12.76
C VAL A 94 4.78 -6.78 -13.00
N GLY A 95 5.72 -6.99 -13.93
CA GLY A 95 6.56 -5.94 -14.49
C GLY A 95 6.59 -6.02 -16.01
N PRO A 96 7.35 -5.14 -16.68
CA PRO A 96 7.27 -4.99 -18.14
C PRO A 96 7.60 -6.24 -18.95
N GLN A 97 8.37 -7.17 -18.37
CA GLN A 97 8.87 -8.38 -19.03
C GLN A 97 8.66 -9.65 -18.20
N PHE A 98 7.94 -9.58 -17.08
CA PHE A 98 7.77 -10.72 -16.19
C PHE A 98 6.44 -10.68 -15.46
N GLU A 99 5.97 -11.88 -15.11
CA GLU A 99 4.91 -12.12 -14.15
C GLU A 99 5.40 -13.22 -13.21
N THR A 100 5.27 -13.01 -11.90
CA THR A 100 5.78 -13.96 -10.91
C THR A 100 4.86 -14.01 -9.70
N THR A 101 4.63 -15.22 -9.20
CA THR A 101 3.94 -15.44 -7.93
C THR A 101 4.94 -15.89 -6.87
N GLY A 102 4.89 -15.29 -5.68
CA GLY A 102 5.75 -15.61 -4.54
C GLY A 102 4.96 -15.69 -3.24
N GLY A 103 5.55 -16.26 -2.19
CA GLY A 103 4.87 -16.52 -0.91
C GLY A 103 4.98 -15.41 0.13
N ALA A 104 6.00 -14.56 0.06
CA ALA A 104 6.17 -13.40 0.94
C ALA A 104 6.98 -12.33 0.20
N MET A 105 6.71 -11.06 0.51
CA MET A 105 7.44 -9.92 -0.05
C MET A 105 7.66 -8.85 1.01
N GLN A 106 8.83 -8.22 0.96
CA GLN A 106 9.16 -7.03 1.74
C GLN A 106 9.82 -6.00 0.81
N GLY A 107 9.64 -4.72 1.12
CA GLY A 107 10.26 -3.64 0.37
C GLY A 107 10.09 -2.29 1.04
N ASN A 108 10.54 -1.23 0.38
CA ASN A 108 10.44 0.13 0.89
C ASN A 108 10.01 1.08 -0.22
N LEU A 109 9.01 1.94 0.04
CA LEU A 109 8.42 2.83 -0.97
C LEU A 109 9.31 4.03 -1.36
N LYS A 110 10.47 4.23 -0.72
CA LYS A 110 11.49 5.22 -1.07
C LYS A 110 12.71 4.62 -1.77
N GLN A 111 12.96 3.32 -1.62
CA GLN A 111 14.16 2.69 -2.18
C GLN A 111 13.82 2.19 -3.59
N HIS A 112 14.72 2.47 -4.53
CA HIS A 112 14.62 2.09 -5.94
C HIS A 112 15.83 1.24 -6.32
#